data_AF-A0A7K2TBN3-F1
#
_entry.id   AF-A0A7K2TBN3-F1
#
_cell.length_a   1.000
_cell.length_b   1.000
_cell.length_c   1.000
_cell.angle_alpha   90.00
_cell.angle_beta   90.00
_cell.angle_gamma   90.00
#
_symmetry.space_group_name_H-M   'P 1'
#
loop_
_entity.id
_entity.type
_entity.pdbx_description
1 polymer ?
#
loop_
_entity_poly.entity_id
_entity_poly.type
_entity_poly.pdbx_seq_one_letter_code
_entity_poly.pdbx_strand_id
1 'polypeptide(L)'
;MASVPARTAAAAGAGPAALDGRSRASLERQLFETVTAGAAAVPGGRREARDLVLALIHLRRTHADVYDHERHLRFRRREGRCFAAEPARRGLESGHPPGSAVHVTGEPHNGTVIHAEPGWDPGDPYPAVWYVVAVPSLGICRAHGADELEPALLPGRGGVRRTRERAVARWP
;
A
#
# COMPACT_ATOMS: atom_id res chain seq x y z
N MET A 1 25.09 26.16 40.42
CA MET A 1 24.08 25.09 40.19
C MET A 1 23.29 25.47 38.95
N ALA A 2 23.66 24.94 37.79
CA ALA A 2 22.97 25.22 36.53
C ALA A 2 21.82 24.24 36.34
N SER A 3 20.60 24.78 36.24
CA SER A 3 19.39 24.03 35.93
C SER A 3 19.50 23.48 34.51
N VAL A 4 19.48 22.15 34.37
CA VAL A 4 19.36 21.49 33.08
C VAL A 4 17.91 21.64 32.61
N PRO A 5 17.63 22.26 31.45
CA PRO A 5 16.26 22.37 31.00
C PRO A 5 15.71 20.98 30.69
N ALA A 6 14.54 20.70 31.24
CA ALA A 6 13.76 19.51 30.95
C ALA A 6 13.63 19.36 29.43
N ARG A 7 14.17 18.27 28.89
CA ARG A 7 13.90 17.83 27.53
C ARG A 7 12.39 17.67 27.41
N THR A 8 11.76 18.60 26.70
CA THR A 8 10.39 18.51 26.21
C THR A 8 10.26 17.15 25.54
N ALA A 9 9.36 16.31 26.05
CA ALA A 9 9.04 15.01 25.48
C ALA A 9 8.53 15.24 24.05
N ALA A 10 9.41 15.07 23.06
CA ALA A 10 9.01 14.94 21.67
C ALA A 10 8.01 13.78 21.61
N ALA A 11 6.80 14.05 21.13
CA ALA A 11 5.74 13.08 20.97
C ALA A 11 6.29 11.84 20.25
N ALA A 12 6.55 10.79 21.01
CA ALA A 12 6.94 9.50 20.48
C ALA A 12 5.72 9.00 19.70
N GLY A 13 5.82 9.00 18.37
CA GLY A 13 4.75 8.61 17.46
C GLY A 13 4.05 7.36 17.97
N ALA A 14 2.78 7.51 18.29
CA ALA A 14 1.98 6.46 18.89
C ALA A 14 1.93 5.29 17.88
N GLY A 15 2.27 4.08 18.34
CA GLY A 15 2.38 2.91 17.45
C GLY A 15 1.03 2.50 16.84
N PRO A 16 0.96 1.38 16.10
CA PRO A 16 -0.25 0.98 15.37
C PRO A 16 -1.49 0.77 16.27
N ALA A 17 -1.33 0.57 17.57
CA ALA A 17 -2.43 0.55 18.54
C ALA A 17 -3.16 1.89 18.68
N ALA A 18 -2.50 3.01 18.37
CA ALA A 18 -3.12 4.34 18.39
C ALA A 18 -4.05 4.60 17.21
N LEU A 19 -4.07 3.69 16.23
CA LEU A 19 -5.00 3.72 15.11
C LEU A 19 -6.29 2.97 15.41
N ASP A 20 -6.39 2.29 16.56
CA ASP A 20 -7.53 1.46 16.93
C ASP A 20 -8.85 2.26 16.94
N GLY A 21 -9.91 1.67 16.40
CA GLY A 21 -11.23 2.30 16.28
C GLY A 21 -11.34 3.35 15.17
N ARG A 22 -10.27 3.62 14.41
CA ARG A 22 -10.31 4.61 13.33
C ARG A 22 -10.91 4.06 12.05
N SER A 23 -11.70 4.88 11.38
CA SER A 23 -12.34 4.50 10.12
C SER A 23 -11.36 4.51 8.94
N ARG A 24 -11.64 3.69 7.93
CA ARG A 24 -10.91 3.65 6.66
C ARG A 24 -10.72 5.06 6.09
N ALA A 25 -11.81 5.81 5.92
CA ALA A 25 -11.78 7.16 5.35
C ALA A 25 -10.89 8.14 6.13
N SER A 26 -10.80 8.02 7.46
CA SER A 26 -9.91 8.86 8.28
C SER A 26 -8.44 8.51 8.06
N LEU A 27 -8.12 7.22 7.97
CA LEU A 27 -6.76 6.74 7.72
C LEU A 27 -6.29 7.08 6.30
N GLU A 28 -7.18 6.94 5.30
CA GLU A 28 -6.92 7.27 3.89
C GLU A 28 -6.49 8.74 3.73
N ARG A 29 -7.21 9.67 4.38
CA ARG A 29 -6.90 11.11 4.36
C ARG A 29 -5.62 11.45 5.10
N GLN A 30 -5.45 10.95 6.32
CA GLN A 30 -4.25 11.27 7.10
C GLN A 30 -2.98 10.75 6.44
N LEU A 31 -3.01 9.57 5.81
CA LEU A 31 -1.85 9.07 5.08
C LEU A 31 -1.53 10.00 3.91
N PHE A 32 -2.54 10.47 3.18
CA PHE A 32 -2.34 11.43 2.09
C PHE A 32 -1.71 12.73 2.59
N GLU A 33 -2.21 13.30 3.69
CA GLU A 33 -1.63 14.49 4.33
C GLU A 33 -0.17 14.25 4.76
N THR A 34 0.11 13.11 5.38
CA THR A 34 1.46 12.76 5.85
C THR A 34 2.46 12.61 4.69
N VAL A 35 2.02 12.01 3.58
CA VAL A 35 2.86 11.80 2.39
C VAL A 35 3.07 13.11 1.62
N THR A 36 2.03 13.92 1.46
CA THR A 36 2.10 15.21 0.74
C THR A 36 2.87 16.29 1.51
N ALA A 37 2.76 16.32 2.84
CA ALA A 37 3.61 17.16 3.69
C ALA A 37 5.09 16.73 3.66
N GLY A 38 5.36 15.52 3.16
CA GLY A 38 6.67 14.88 3.20
C GLY A 38 6.90 14.20 4.55
N ALA A 39 6.90 12.87 4.58
CA ALA A 39 7.02 12.09 5.82
C ALA A 39 8.30 12.36 6.65
N ALA A 40 9.32 12.99 6.06
CA ALA A 40 10.53 13.43 6.76
C ALA A 40 10.37 14.80 7.46
N ALA A 41 9.39 15.61 7.03
CA ALA A 41 9.07 16.90 7.63
C ALA A 41 8.22 16.77 8.91
N VAL A 42 7.55 15.62 9.08
CA VAL A 42 6.78 15.30 10.29
C VAL A 42 7.64 14.50 11.27
N PRO A 43 7.82 14.93 12.53
CA PRO A 43 8.51 14.14 13.55
C PRO A 43 7.85 12.77 13.72
N GLY A 44 8.58 11.69 13.43
CA GLY A 44 8.03 10.32 13.43
C GLY A 44 7.20 9.95 12.19
N GLY A 45 7.05 10.85 11.22
CA GLY A 45 6.17 10.71 10.06
C GLY A 45 6.44 9.47 9.19
N ARG A 46 7.70 9.02 9.08
CA ARG A 46 8.01 7.76 8.38
C ARG A 46 7.40 6.53 9.07
N ARG A 47 7.41 6.50 10.40
CA ARG A 47 6.84 5.39 11.18
C ARG A 47 5.32 5.46 11.15
N GLU A 48 4.78 6.65 11.35
CA GLU A 48 3.34 6.91 11.27
C GLU A 48 2.77 6.54 9.90
N ALA A 49 3.40 7.00 8.81
CA ALA A 49 2.99 6.65 7.45
C ALA A 49 3.02 5.13 7.23
N ARG A 50 4.03 4.44 7.77
CA ARG A 50 4.10 2.97 7.71
C ARG A 50 2.93 2.33 8.47
N ASP A 51 2.63 2.77 9.69
CA ASP A 51 1.54 2.21 10.49
C ASP A 51 0.18 2.43 9.80
N LEU A 52 -0.04 3.61 9.20
CA LEU A 52 -1.23 3.92 8.40
C LEU A 52 -1.36 3.03 7.15
N VAL A 53 -0.26 2.83 6.41
CA VAL A 53 -0.20 1.94 5.25
C VAL A 53 -0.62 0.52 5.62
N LEU A 54 -0.03 -0.04 6.68
CA LEU A 54 -0.32 -1.40 7.12
C LEU A 54 -1.78 -1.53 7.58
N ALA A 55 -2.31 -0.52 8.26
CA ALA A 55 -3.72 -0.48 8.65
C ALA A 55 -4.66 -0.48 7.44
N LEU A 56 -4.39 0.33 6.41
CA LEU A 56 -5.21 0.39 5.20
C LEU A 56 -5.21 -0.93 4.42
N ILE A 57 -4.05 -1.56 4.27
CA ILE A 57 -3.95 -2.89 3.64
C ILE A 57 -4.74 -3.92 4.44
N HIS A 58 -4.63 -3.92 5.78
CA HIS A 58 -5.40 -4.81 6.63
C HIS A 58 -6.92 -4.61 6.45
N LEU A 59 -7.39 -3.35 6.43
CA LEU A 59 -8.79 -3.02 6.23
C LEU A 59 -9.30 -3.48 4.85
N ARG A 60 -8.49 -3.31 3.79
CA ARG A 60 -8.85 -3.75 2.44
C ARG A 60 -9.01 -5.26 2.39
N ARG A 61 -8.02 -5.99 2.90
CA ARG A 61 -7.99 -7.48 2.92
C ARG A 61 -9.11 -8.11 3.71
N THR A 62 -9.54 -7.46 4.79
CA THR A 62 -10.58 -7.97 5.67
C THR A 62 -11.96 -7.39 5.37
N HIS A 63 -12.07 -6.49 4.39
CA HIS A 63 -13.24 -5.68 4.08
C HIS A 63 -13.83 -4.94 5.30
N ALA A 64 -13.03 -4.70 6.33
CA ALA A 64 -13.45 -3.96 7.51
C ALA A 64 -13.41 -2.46 7.26
N ASP A 65 -14.37 -1.71 7.79
CA ASP A 65 -14.40 -0.24 7.66
C ASP A 65 -13.74 0.48 8.83
N VAL A 66 -13.49 -0.22 9.93
CA VAL A 66 -12.87 0.30 11.15
C VAL A 66 -11.68 -0.58 11.52
N TYR A 67 -10.57 0.05 11.87
CA TYR A 67 -9.34 -0.64 12.23
C TYR A 67 -9.39 -1.20 13.65
N ASP A 68 -9.03 -2.47 13.76
CA ASP A 68 -8.90 -3.21 15.00
C ASP A 68 -7.47 -3.76 15.08
N HIS A 69 -6.69 -3.24 16.03
CA HIS A 69 -5.29 -3.59 16.20
C HIS A 69 -5.09 -5.07 16.55
N GLU A 70 -5.93 -5.62 17.42
CA GLU A 70 -5.84 -7.01 17.85
C GLU A 70 -6.20 -7.97 16.72
N ARG A 71 -7.21 -7.62 15.90
CA ARG A 71 -7.53 -8.36 14.68
C ARG A 71 -6.38 -8.31 13.69
N HIS A 72 -5.75 -7.15 13.52
CA HIS A 72 -4.57 -7.00 12.66
C HIS A 72 -3.40 -7.87 13.15
N LEU A 73 -3.09 -7.86 14.45
CA LEU A 73 -2.03 -8.72 15.02
C LEU A 73 -2.33 -10.21 14.83
N ARG A 74 -3.57 -10.65 15.08
CA ARG A 74 -3.99 -12.05 14.85
C ARG A 74 -3.82 -12.43 13.38
N PHE A 75 -4.16 -11.53 12.47
CA PHE A 75 -4.02 -11.73 11.03
C PHE A 75 -2.55 -11.89 10.62
N ARG A 76 -1.67 -10.94 11.02
CA ARG A 76 -0.22 -10.99 10.71
C ARG A 76 0.47 -12.23 11.28
N ARG A 77 0.07 -12.69 12.47
CA ARG A 77 0.60 -13.94 13.06
C ARG A 77 0.24 -15.18 12.25
N ARG A 78 -0.94 -15.22 11.63
CA ARG A 78 -1.36 -16.33 10.76
C ARG A 78 -0.58 -16.29 9.45
N GLU A 79 -0.50 -15.12 8.83
CA GLU A 79 0.27 -14.88 7.60
C GLU A 79 1.74 -15.24 7.75
N GLY A 80 2.38 -14.83 8.85
CA GLY A 80 3.80 -15.13 9.11
C GLY A 80 4.14 -16.62 9.18
N ARG A 81 3.16 -17.50 9.44
CA ARG A 81 3.37 -18.96 9.41
C ARG A 81 3.46 -19.53 8.00
N CYS A 82 2.88 -18.84 7.03
CA CYS A 82 2.86 -19.23 5.61
C CYS A 82 3.91 -18.47 4.79
N PHE A 83 4.61 -17.50 5.38
CA PHE A 83 5.49 -16.58 4.65
C PHE A 83 6.76 -17.27 4.15
N ALA A 84 6.89 -17.38 2.83
CA ALA A 84 8.11 -17.76 2.14
C ALA A 84 8.78 -16.54 1.51
N ALA A 85 10.04 -16.27 1.87
CA ALA A 85 10.75 -15.06 1.47
C ALA A 85 10.97 -14.94 -0.05
N GLU A 86 11.30 -16.03 -0.74
CA GLU A 86 11.62 -15.99 -2.18
C GLU A 86 10.39 -15.71 -3.06
N PRO A 87 9.23 -16.39 -2.89
CA PRO A 87 7.99 -16.00 -3.58
C PRO A 87 7.56 -14.56 -3.31
N ALA A 88 7.71 -14.09 -2.06
CA ALA A 88 7.38 -12.72 -1.69
C ALA A 88 8.27 -11.70 -2.43
N ARG A 89 9.57 -11.98 -2.55
CA ARG A 89 10.51 -11.15 -3.31
C ARG A 89 10.14 -11.09 -4.80
N ARG A 90 9.88 -12.25 -5.41
CA ARG A 90 9.48 -12.32 -6.83
C ARG A 90 8.18 -11.59 -7.10
N GLY A 91 7.21 -11.68 -6.18
CA GLY A 91 5.96 -10.92 -6.25
C GLY A 91 6.23 -9.42 -6.36
N LEU A 92 7.04 -8.87 -5.46
CA LEU A 92 7.43 -7.45 -5.47
C LEU A 92 8.20 -7.05 -6.74
N GLU A 93 9.10 -7.89 -7.25
CA GLU A 93 9.87 -7.62 -8.48
C GLU A 93 8.98 -7.57 -9.73
N SER A 94 7.90 -8.36 -9.75
CA SER A 94 6.94 -8.39 -10.86
C SER A 94 5.83 -7.33 -10.78
N GLY A 95 5.65 -6.73 -9.60
CA GLY A 95 4.59 -5.77 -9.31
C GLY A 95 4.91 -4.33 -9.71
N HIS A 96 4.04 -3.40 -9.31
CA HIS A 96 4.26 -1.97 -9.51
C HIS A 96 5.19 -1.40 -8.41
N PRO A 97 6.40 -0.91 -8.74
CA PRO A 97 7.27 -0.30 -7.73
C PRO A 97 6.66 1.02 -7.20
N PRO A 98 6.94 1.42 -5.95
CA PRO A 98 6.62 2.75 -5.45
C PRO A 98 7.11 3.86 -6.40
N GLY A 99 6.26 4.86 -6.63
CA GLY A 99 6.44 5.91 -7.63
C GLY A 99 5.78 5.62 -8.99
N SER A 100 5.30 4.39 -9.22
CA SER A 100 4.59 4.04 -10.45
C SER A 100 3.25 4.77 -10.56
N ALA A 101 2.98 5.34 -11.73
CA ALA A 101 1.65 5.81 -12.08
C ALA A 101 0.77 4.60 -12.47
N VAL A 102 -0.42 4.51 -11.86
CA VAL A 102 -1.35 3.41 -12.05
C VAL A 102 -2.77 3.92 -12.31
N HIS A 103 -3.52 3.16 -13.08
CA HIS A 103 -4.97 3.27 -13.21
C HIS A 103 -5.60 2.24 -12.28
N VAL A 104 -6.59 2.65 -11.48
CA VAL A 104 -7.36 1.72 -10.65
C VAL A 104 -8.58 1.27 -11.45
N THR A 105 -8.74 -0.03 -11.62
CA THR A 105 -9.82 -0.61 -12.42
C THR A 105 -11.19 -0.15 -11.92
N GLY A 106 -11.96 0.47 -12.81
CA GLY A 106 -13.31 0.96 -12.50
C GLY A 106 -13.36 2.32 -11.78
N GLU A 107 -12.21 2.94 -11.47
CA GLU A 107 -12.16 4.31 -10.98
C GLU A 107 -11.77 5.30 -12.09
N PRO A 108 -12.35 6.52 -12.13
CA PRO A 108 -12.05 7.50 -13.17
C PRO A 108 -10.70 8.20 -12.99
N HIS A 109 -10.05 8.03 -11.85
CA HIS A 109 -8.84 8.76 -11.47
C HIS A 109 -7.63 7.84 -11.45
N ASN A 110 -6.51 8.36 -11.98
CA ASN A 110 -5.21 7.71 -11.84
C ASN A 110 -4.60 8.03 -10.48
N GLY A 111 -3.71 7.17 -10.02
CA GLY A 111 -2.97 7.35 -8.79
C GLY A 111 -1.49 7.04 -8.95
N THR A 112 -0.76 7.19 -7.84
CA THR A 112 0.66 6.83 -7.74
C THR A 112 0.86 5.85 -6.61
N VAL A 113 1.52 4.73 -6.88
CA VAL A 113 1.88 3.75 -5.85
C VAL A 113 2.82 4.41 -4.84
N ILE A 114 2.45 4.48 -3.57
CA ILE A 114 3.31 4.99 -2.50
C ILE A 114 3.90 3.87 -1.65
N HIS A 115 3.29 2.69 -1.68
CA HIS A 115 3.75 1.50 -0.99
C HIS A 115 3.34 0.23 -1.71
N ALA A 116 4.20 -0.79 -1.64
CA ALA A 116 3.92 -2.15 -2.05
C ALA A 116 4.49 -3.11 -1.00
N GLU A 117 3.68 -4.06 -0.52
CA GLU A 117 4.16 -5.18 0.30
C GLU A 117 3.53 -6.51 -0.15
N PRO A 118 4.23 -7.63 -0.01
CA PRO A 118 3.64 -8.94 -0.25
C PRO A 118 2.77 -9.32 0.94
N GLY A 119 1.57 -9.81 0.65
CA GLY A 119 0.65 -10.36 1.63
C GLY A 119 0.21 -11.77 1.23
N TRP A 120 -0.03 -12.60 2.23
CA TRP A 120 -0.51 -13.98 2.07
C TRP A 120 -1.90 -14.12 2.66
N ASP A 121 -2.90 -14.35 1.82
CA ASP A 121 -4.25 -14.63 2.28
C ASP A 121 -4.42 -16.12 2.64
N PRO A 122 -5.09 -16.45 3.76
CA PRO A 122 -5.30 -17.84 4.14
C PRO A 122 -6.12 -18.58 3.09
N GLY A 123 -5.50 -19.55 2.40
CA GLY A 123 -6.13 -20.32 1.33
C GLY A 123 -5.47 -20.14 -0.03
N ASP A 124 -4.67 -19.08 -0.20
CA ASP A 124 -3.96 -18.85 -1.44
C ASP A 124 -2.63 -19.62 -1.48
N PRO A 125 -2.29 -20.25 -2.62
CA PRO A 125 -1.03 -20.97 -2.77
C PRO A 125 0.18 -20.04 -2.94
N TYR A 126 -0.04 -18.77 -3.27
CA TYR A 126 1.02 -17.80 -3.55
C TYR A 126 0.73 -16.45 -2.88
N PRO A 127 1.76 -15.70 -2.46
CA PRO A 127 1.56 -14.35 -1.95
C PRO A 127 1.10 -13.41 -3.07
N ALA A 128 0.14 -12.54 -2.76
CA ALA A 128 -0.27 -11.44 -3.60
C ALA A 128 0.45 -10.15 -3.18
N VAL A 129 0.70 -9.24 -4.12
CA VAL A 129 1.21 -7.91 -3.78
C VAL A 129 0.05 -6.99 -3.45
N TRP A 130 0.13 -6.31 -2.32
CA TRP A 130 -0.81 -5.29 -1.89
C TRP A 130 -0.18 -3.91 -2.03
N TYR A 131 -0.97 -2.97 -2.52
CA TYR A 131 -0.51 -1.63 -2.82
C TYR A 131 -1.23 -0.61 -1.97
N VAL A 132 -0.58 0.51 -1.69
CA VAL A 132 -1.26 1.75 -1.32
C VAL A 132 -0.98 2.78 -2.41
N VAL A 133 -2.04 3.38 -2.92
CA VAL A 133 -2.03 4.32 -4.04
C VAL A 133 -2.51 5.67 -3.53
N ALA A 134 -1.71 6.71 -3.73
CA ALA A 134 -2.15 8.09 -3.56
C ALA A 134 -2.97 8.52 -4.78
N VAL A 135 -4.16 9.09 -4.55
CA VAL A 135 -5.07 9.60 -5.59
C VAL A 135 -5.26 11.10 -5.36
N PRO A 136 -4.39 11.97 -5.92
CA PRO A 136 -4.38 13.39 -5.59
C PRO A 136 -5.67 14.14 -5.90
N SER A 137 -6.39 13.76 -6.96
CA SER A 137 -7.67 14.36 -7.31
C SER A 137 -8.75 14.16 -6.25
N LEU A 138 -8.60 13.15 -5.39
CA LEU A 138 -9.50 12.83 -4.30
C LEU A 138 -8.95 13.22 -2.92
N GLY A 139 -7.66 13.60 -2.83
CA GLY A 139 -7.01 13.93 -1.56
C GLY A 139 -6.89 12.74 -0.60
N ILE A 140 -6.77 11.51 -1.12
CA ILE A 140 -6.72 10.29 -0.32
C ILE A 140 -5.61 9.34 -0.77
N CYS A 141 -5.18 8.46 0.14
CA CYS A 141 -4.45 7.24 -0.18
C CYS A 141 -5.35 6.02 0.06
N ARG A 142 -5.41 5.08 -0.87
CA ARG A 142 -6.25 3.87 -0.77
C ARG A 142 -5.44 2.60 -1.00
N ALA A 143 -5.82 1.53 -0.31
CA ALA A 143 -5.21 0.22 -0.47
C ALA A 143 -5.91 -0.61 -1.58
N HIS A 144 -5.11 -1.32 -2.37
CA HIS A 144 -5.55 -2.06 -3.55
C HIS A 144 -4.88 -3.44 -3.66
N GLY A 145 -5.63 -4.40 -4.21
CA GLY A 145 -5.09 -5.68 -4.67
C GLY A 145 -4.30 -5.54 -5.98
N ALA A 146 -3.49 -6.53 -6.32
CA ALA A 146 -2.70 -6.52 -7.55
C ALA A 146 -3.53 -6.57 -8.84
N ASP A 147 -4.71 -7.18 -8.77
CA ASP A 147 -5.67 -7.30 -9.86
C ASP A 147 -6.50 -6.02 -10.09
N GLU A 148 -6.41 -5.06 -9.16
CA GLU A 148 -7.13 -3.78 -9.24
C GLU A 148 -6.33 -2.68 -9.92
N LEU A 149 -5.06 -2.92 -10.25
CA LEU A 149 -4.16 -1.92 -10.79
C LEU A 149 -3.71 -2.28 -12.20
N GLU A 150 -3.77 -1.27 -13.07
CA GLU A 150 -3.21 -1.31 -14.41
C GLU A 150 -2.12 -0.24 -14.55
N PRO A 151 -1.10 -0.44 -15.41
CA PRO A 151 -0.17 0.64 -15.74
C PRO A 151 -0.92 1.84 -16.31
N ALA A 152 -0.72 3.03 -15.75
CA ALA A 152 -1.28 4.24 -16.35
C ALA A 152 -0.66 4.44 -17.74
N LEU A 153 -1.49 4.45 -18.77
CA LEU A 153 -1.04 4.82 -20.12
C LEU A 153 -0.57 6.27 -20.06
N LEU A 154 0.72 6.50 -20.28
CA LEU A 154 1.25 7.86 -20.40
C LEU A 154 0.50 8.58 -21.53
N PRO A 155 -0.06 9.78 -21.30
CA PRO A 155 -0.61 10.58 -22.38
C PRO A 155 0.57 10.95 -23.31
N GLY A 156 0.62 10.35 -24.50
CA GLY A 156 1.62 10.70 -25.53
C GLY A 156 2.46 9.58 -26.14
N ARG A 157 2.18 8.30 -25.91
CA ARG A 157 2.61 7.26 -26.86
C ARG A 157 1.39 6.66 -27.54
N GLY A 158 1.09 7.24 -28.71
CA GLY A 158 0.16 6.67 -29.67
C GLY A 158 0.40 5.17 -29.80
N GLY A 159 -0.70 4.42 -29.75
CA GLY A 159 -0.68 2.98 -29.71
C GLY A 159 0.17 2.40 -30.83
N VAL A 160 1.17 1.60 -30.46
CA VAL A 160 1.59 0.52 -31.33
C VAL A 160 0.60 -0.60 -31.08
N ARG A 161 -0.44 -0.68 -31.93
CA ARG A 161 -1.19 -1.93 -32.10
C ARG A 161 -0.16 -3.01 -32.42
N ARG A 162 0.15 -3.88 -31.46
CA ARG A 162 0.72 -5.17 -31.81
C ARG A 162 -0.40 -5.97 -32.47
N THR A 163 -0.48 -5.87 -33.79
CA THR A 163 -1.19 -6.84 -34.61
C THR A 163 -0.68 -8.22 -34.24
N ARG A 164 -1.59 -9.06 -33.71
CA ARG A 164 -1.38 -10.50 -33.59
C ARG A 164 -1.29 -11.07 -35.00
N GLU A 165 -0.09 -11.21 -35.55
CA GLU A 165 0.11 -12.17 -36.64
C GLU A 165 0.27 -13.56 -36.01
N ARG A 166 -0.69 -14.42 -36.33
CA ARG A 166 -0.65 -15.86 -36.08
C ARG A 166 0.50 -16.46 -36.87
N ALA A 167 1.57 -16.86 -36.20
CA ALA A 167 2.43 -17.92 -36.72
C ALA A 167 1.82 -19.27 -36.32
N VAL A 168 1.08 -19.88 -37.26
CA VAL A 168 0.75 -21.31 -37.21
C VAL A 168 2.05 -22.05 -37.53
N ALA A 169 2.79 -22.47 -36.52
CA ALA A 169 3.87 -23.42 -36.70
C ALA A 169 3.26 -24.82 -36.85
N ARG A 170 3.31 -25.35 -38.08
CA ARG A 170 3.11 -26.78 -38.35
C ARG A 170 4.27 -27.55 -37.71
N TRP A 171 3.94 -28.55 -36.92
CA TRP A 171 4.89 -29.54 -36.40
C TRP A 171 5.15 -30.60 -37.47
N PRO A 172 6.40 -31.09 -37.65
CA PRO A 172 6.69 -32.24 -38.50
C PRO A 172 6.13 -33.56 -37.96
#